data_AF-A0A5N9GW48-F1
#
_entry.id   AF-A0A5N9GW48-F1
#
_cell.length_a   1.000
_cell.length_b   1.000
_cell.length_c   1.000
_cell.angle_alpha   90.00
_cell.angle_beta   90.00
_cell.angle_gamma   90.00
#
_symmetry.space_group_name_H-M   'P 1'
#
loop_
_entity.id
_entity.type
_entity.pdbx_description
1 polymer ?
#
loop_
_entity_poly.entity_id
_entity_poly.type
_entity_poly.pdbx_seq_one_letter_code
_entity_poly.pdbx_strand_id
1 'polypeptide(L)' 'MTTKDSSRTQLHTIEGPKGKALLFEVISSGQAQPKYEVDFGGATTTFSSLGEAYIEAGNLSGTPT' A
#
# COMPACT_ATOMS: atom_id res chain seq x y z
N MET A 1 21.82 -5.86 -16.85
CA MET A 1 20.40 -5.43 -16.81
C MET A 1 19.77 -6.14 -15.63
N THR A 2 19.66 -5.47 -14.48
CA THR A 2 19.15 -6.12 -13.26
C THR A 2 17.64 -5.97 -13.26
N THR A 3 16.94 -7.01 -13.68
CA THR A 3 15.49 -7.13 -13.57
C THR A 3 15.13 -7.02 -12.09
N LYS A 4 14.55 -5.88 -11.73
CA LYS A 4 14.00 -5.65 -10.39
C LYS A 4 12.73 -6.49 -10.34
N ASP A 5 12.86 -7.74 -9.92
CA ASP A 5 11.80 -8.76 -9.83
C ASP A 5 10.85 -8.45 -8.65
N SER A 6 10.43 -7.19 -8.56
CA SER A 6 9.52 -6.67 -7.57
C SER A 6 8.21 -6.34 -8.27
N SER A 7 7.23 -7.21 -8.12
CA SER A 7 5.87 -7.00 -8.60
C SER A 7 5.15 -6.07 -7.62
N ARG A 8 4.78 -4.87 -8.09
CA ARG A 8 3.92 -3.93 -7.35
C ARG A 8 2.51 -4.01 -7.92
N THR A 9 1.61 -4.64 -7.20
CA THR A 9 0.21 -4.82 -7.60
C THR A 9 -0.66 -3.90 -6.77
N GLN A 10 -1.45 -3.03 -7.40
CA GLN A 10 -2.46 -2.28 -6.66
C GLN A 10 -3.54 -3.24 -6.17
N LEU A 11 -3.65 -3.39 -4.85
CA LEU A 11 -4.66 -4.25 -4.23
C LEU A 11 -5.97 -3.50 -4.03
N HIS A 12 -5.89 -2.28 -3.52
CA HIS A 12 -7.08 -1.55 -3.13
C HIS A 12 -6.93 -0.04 -3.28
N THR A 13 -8.06 0.65 -3.32
CA THR A 13 -8.12 2.11 -3.34
C THR A 13 -9.20 2.54 -2.37
N ILE A 14 -8.81 3.35 -1.40
CA ILE A 14 -9.67 3.82 -0.33
C ILE A 14 -9.91 5.30 -0.57
N GLU A 15 -11.09 5.61 -1.09
CA GLU A 15 -11.52 6.97 -1.36
C GLU A 15 -12.32 7.50 -0.17
N GLY A 16 -11.99 8.72 0.25
CA GLY A 16 -12.53 9.32 1.44
C GLY A 16 -12.55 10.83 1.35
N PRO A 17 -13.11 11.50 2.37
CA PRO A 17 -13.31 12.94 2.37
C PRO A 17 -12.00 13.74 2.33
N LYS A 18 -10.88 13.15 2.76
CA LYS A 18 -9.55 13.80 2.70
C LYS A 18 -8.79 13.53 1.41
N GLY A 19 -9.18 12.52 0.62
CA GLY A 19 -8.51 12.16 -0.61
C GLY A 19 -8.61 10.66 -0.93
N LYS A 20 -7.65 10.16 -1.72
CA LYS A 20 -7.57 8.76 -2.10
C LYS A 20 -6.27 8.14 -1.58
N ALA A 21 -6.38 7.03 -0.86
CA ALA A 21 -5.26 6.21 -0.45
C ALA A 21 -5.21 4.96 -1.33
N LEU A 22 -4.09 4.69 -1.95
CA LEU A 22 -3.86 3.56 -2.84
C LEU A 22 -3.03 2.52 -2.09
N LEU A 23 -3.57 1.32 -1.93
CA LEU A 23 -2.88 0.19 -1.34
C LEU A 23 -2.24 -0.64 -2.44
N PHE A 24 -0.94 -0.88 -2.34
CA PHE A 24 -0.16 -1.73 -3.22
C PHE A 24 0.43 -2.89 -2.43
N GLU A 25 0.53 -4.04 -3.06
CA GLU A 25 1.31 -5.18 -2.59
C GLU A 25 2.60 -5.25 -3.40
N VAL A 26 3.73 -5.25 -2.71
CA VAL A 26 5.05 -5.38 -3.27
C VAL A 26 5.59 -6.75 -2.92
N ILE A 27 5.62 -7.63 -3.93
CA ILE A 27 6.20 -8.96 -3.83
C ILE A 27 7.56 -8.90 -4.52
N SER A 28 8.64 -9.13 -3.77
CA SER A 28 9.97 -9.26 -4.36
C SER A 28 10.41 -10.71 -4.39
N SER A 29 10.98 -11.14 -5.51
CA SER A 29 11.57 -12.47 -5.65
C SER A 29 12.72 -12.63 -4.66
N GLY A 30 12.52 -13.48 -3.65
CA GLY A 30 13.44 -13.67 -2.51
C GLY A 30 12.92 -13.16 -1.16
N GLN A 31 11.79 -12.45 -1.11
CA GLN A 31 11.09 -12.13 0.13
C GLN A 31 10.10 -13.26 0.48
N ALA A 32 10.21 -13.79 1.70
CA ALA A 32 9.30 -14.82 2.21
C ALA A 32 7.86 -14.31 2.40
N GLN A 33 7.68 -12.98 2.54
CA GLN A 33 6.38 -12.35 2.73
C GLN A 33 6.26 -11.09 1.85
N PRO A 34 5.07 -10.84 1.28
CA PRO A 34 4.77 -9.60 0.57
C PRO A 34 4.87 -8.41 1.53
N LYS A 35 5.23 -7.24 0.99
CA LYS A 35 5.10 -5.95 1.67
C LYS A 35 3.89 -5.22 1.13
N TYR A 36 3.36 -4.30 1.91
CA TYR A 36 2.23 -3.47 1.52
C TYR A 36 2.69 -2.02 1.48
N GLU A 37 2.28 -1.25 0.49
CA GLU A 37 2.55 0.18 0.39
C GLU A 37 1.24 0.94 0.32
N VAL A 38 1.13 2.01 1.10
CA VAL A 38 0.01 2.94 1.05
C VAL A 38 0.51 4.22 0.43
N ASP A 39 0.02 4.59 -0.74
CA ASP A 39 0.23 5.90 -1.33
C ASP A 39 -0.96 6.81 -1.07
N PHE A 40 -0.75 7.92 -0.37
CA PHE A 40 -1.77 8.92 -0.14
C PHE A 40 -1.23 10.30 -0.54
N GLY A 41 -1.83 10.89 -1.58
CA GLY A 41 -1.47 12.25 -2.01
C GLY A 41 0.02 12.42 -2.39
N GLY A 42 0.70 11.35 -2.80
CA GLY A 42 2.14 11.34 -3.13
C GLY A 42 3.07 10.98 -1.96
N ALA A 43 2.53 10.69 -0.77
CA ALA A 43 3.29 10.09 0.32
C ALA A 43 3.07 8.57 0.32
N THR A 44 4.13 7.81 0.06
CA THR A 44 4.10 6.34 0.09
C THR A 44 4.69 5.81 1.41
N THR A 45 3.92 5.00 2.13
CA THR A 45 4.35 4.35 3.39
C THR A 45 4.32 2.84 3.23
N THR A 46 5.40 2.16 3.59
CA THR A 46 5.51 0.70 3.47
C THR A 46 5.22 0.00 4.81
N PHE A 47 4.47 -1.09 4.76
CA PHE A 47 4.03 -1.92 5.87
C PHE A 47 4.36 -3.38 5.60
N SER A 48 4.55 -4.14 6.68
CA SER A 48 4.74 -5.59 6.61
C SER A 48 3.41 -6.36 6.61
N SER A 49 2.31 -5.72 7.04
CA SER A 49 0.98 -6.34 7.15
C SER A 49 -0.07 -5.58 6.34
N LEU A 50 -0.94 -6.32 5.66
CA LEU A 50 -2.07 -5.76 4.92
C LEU A 50 -3.06 -5.04 5.84
N GLY A 51 -3.33 -5.60 7.02
CA GLY A 51 -4.25 -5.00 7.99
C GLY A 51 -3.80 -3.61 8.47
N GLU A 52 -2.52 -3.46 8.83
CA GLU A 52 -1.95 -2.16 9.23
C GLU A 52 -2.02 -1.15 8.09
N ALA A 53 -1.69 -1.59 6.87
CA ALA A 53 -1.76 -0.76 5.69
C ALA A 53 -3.20 -0.29 5.38
N TYR A 54 -4.20 -1.15 5.59
CA TYR A 54 -5.61 -0.78 5.44
C TYR A 54 -6.07 0.24 6.48
N ILE A 55 -5.69 0.04 7.75
CA ILE A 55 -6.03 0.96 8.84
C ILE A 55 -5.42 2.33 8.55
N GLU A 56 -4.14 2.38 8.17
CA GLU A 56 -3.47 3.64 7.86
C GLU A 56 -4.09 4.31 6.62
N ALA A 57 -4.33 3.54 5.55
CA ALA A 57 -4.95 4.06 4.33
C ALA A 57 -6.34 4.65 4.59
N GLY A 58 -7.16 4.00 5.43
CA GLY A 58 -8.44 4.54 5.86
C GLY A 58 -8.30 5.83 6.66
N ASN A 59 -7.39 5.84 7.64
CA ASN A 59 -7.12 7.00 8.48
C ASN A 59 -6.63 8.22 7.67
N LEU A 60 -5.73 7.98 6.70
CA LEU A 60 -5.21 8.98 5.76
C LEU A 60 -6.32 9.51 4.84
N SER A 61 -7.13 8.61 4.28
CA SER A 61 -8.26 8.92 3.42
C SER A 61 -9.40 9.66 4.14
N GLY A 62 -9.41 9.60 5.47
CA GLY A 62 -10.45 10.20 6.30
C GLY A 62 -11.74 9.37 6.32
N THR A 63 -11.67 8.11 5.91
CA THR A 63 -12.73 7.13 6.17
C THR A 63 -12.52 6.61 7.59
N PRO A 64 -13.43 6.83 8.54
CA PRO A 64 -13.37 6.15 9.81
C PRO A 64 -13.63 4.66 9.56
N THR A 65 -12.56 3.87 9.53
CA THR A 65 -12.62 2.41 9.60
C THR A 65 -12.94 1.97 11.02
#